data_AF-A0A9P8AXM8-F1
#
_entry.id   AF-A0A9P8AXM8-F1
#
_cell.length_a   1.000
_cell.length_b   1.000
_cell.length_c   1.000
_cell.angle_alpha   90.00
_cell.angle_beta   90.00
_cell.angle_gamma   90.00
#
_symmetry.space_group_name_H-M   'P 1'
#
loop_
_entity.id
_entity.type
_entity.pdbx_description
1 polymer ?
#
loop_
_entity_poly.entity_id
_entity_poly.type
_entity_poly.pdbx_seq_one_letter_code
_entity_poly.pdbx_strand_id
1 'polypeptide(L)' 'DGARLTDLKEVRGLLYKMQRPAIAPKLVYPNDWKEKDLVIFHNRSVLHSVVGAFTSDQVRAFHQRDLAASDDPTG' A
#
# COMPACT_ATOMS: atom_id res chain seq x y z
N ASP A 1 -19.20 -9.51 -18.45
CA ASP A 1 -20.36 -9.56 -17.54
C ASP A 1 -19.92 -9.62 -16.09
N GLY A 2 -20.02 -8.50 -15.37
CA GLY A 2 -19.65 -8.40 -13.96
C GLY A 2 -20.83 -8.64 -13.02
N ALA A 3 -20.55 -9.00 -11.77
CA ALA A 3 -21.55 -9.06 -10.70
C ALA A 3 -21.67 -7.71 -9.97
N ARG A 4 -22.90 -7.27 -9.63
CA ARG A 4 -23.13 -6.04 -8.86
C ARG A 4 -23.36 -6.38 -7.39
N LEU A 5 -22.38 -6.06 -6.54
CA LEU A 5 -22.53 -6.10 -5.09
C LEU A 5 -23.02 -4.73 -4.58
N THR A 6 -24.05 -4.73 -3.74
CA THR A 6 -24.59 -3.48 -3.14
C THR A 6 -24.58 -3.50 -1.62
N ASP A 7 -24.50 -4.68 -1.00
CA ASP A 7 -24.35 -4.79 0.45
C ASP A 7 -22.90 -4.47 0.89
N LEU A 8 -22.76 -3.52 1.81
CA LEU A 8 -21.45 -3.04 2.26
C LEU A 8 -20.65 -4.10 3.03
N LYS A 9 -21.34 -4.98 3.77
CA LYS A 9 -20.68 -6.05 4.53
C LYS A 9 -20.10 -7.09 3.57
N GLU A 10 -20.84 -7.44 2.53
CA GLU A 10 -20.35 -8.31 1.46
C GLU A 10 -19.17 -7.71 0.70
N VAL A 11 -19.24 -6.41 0.35
CA VAL A 11 -18.13 -5.70 -0.32
C VAL A 11 -16.85 -5.75 0.53
N ARG A 12 -16.96 -5.42 1.82
CA ARG A 12 -15.83 -5.49 2.75
C ARG A 12 -15.29 -6.90 2.90
N GLY A 13 -16.18 -7.89 2.98
CA GLY A 13 -15.81 -9.30 3.06
C GLY A 13 -15.03 -9.77 1.82
N LEU A 14 -15.45 -9.35 0.62
CA LEU A 14 -14.76 -9.65 -0.63
C LEU A 14 -13.38 -8.98 -0.69
N LEU A 15 -13.30 -7.67 -0.43
CA LEU A 15 -12.04 -6.94 -0.42
C LEU A 15 -11.05 -7.52 0.59
N TYR A 16 -11.52 -7.90 1.79
CA TYR A 16 -10.68 -8.56 2.78
C TYR A 16 -10.10 -9.88 2.26
N LYS A 17 -10.93 -10.74 1.66
CA LYS A 17 -10.47 -12.02 1.08
C LYS A 17 -9.44 -11.82 -0.03
N MET A 18 -9.54 -10.74 -0.81
CA MET A 18 -8.58 -10.39 -1.86
C MET A 18 -7.27 -9.80 -1.31
N GLN A 19 -7.36 -8.86 -0.38
CA GLN A 19 -6.18 -8.13 0.13
C GLN A 19 -5.40 -8.93 1.18
N ARG A 20 -6.07 -9.77 1.98
CA ARG A 20 -5.42 -10.49 3.10
C ARG A 20 -4.26 -11.41 2.67
N PRO A 21 -4.36 -12.18 1.56
CA PRO A 21 -3.24 -12.96 1.04
C PRO A 21 -2.11 -12.10 0.45
N ALA A 22 -2.43 -10.92 -0.11
CA ALA A 22 -1.46 -10.03 -0.74
C ALA A 22 -0.46 -9.42 0.26
N ILE A 23 -0.81 -9.40 1.55
CA ILE A 23 0.06 -8.97 2.66
C ILE A 23 0.64 -10.15 3.47
N ALA A 24 0.69 -11.37 2.89
CA ALA A 24 1.37 -12.49 3.53
C ALA A 24 2.86 -12.14 3.75
N PRO A 25 3.51 -12.54 4.87
CA PRO A 25 4.86 -12.10 5.21
C PRO A 25 5.91 -12.28 4.11
N LYS A 26 5.83 -13.37 3.34
CA LYS A 26 6.73 -13.65 2.21
C LYS A 26 6.60 -12.67 1.03
N LEU A 27 5.55 -11.85 1.00
CA LEU A 27 5.25 -10.83 -0.01
C LEU A 27 5.50 -9.41 0.51
N VAL A 28 5.96 -9.27 1.76
CA VAL A 28 6.19 -7.97 2.40
C VAL A 28 7.68 -7.67 2.41
N TYR A 29 8.06 -6.50 1.89
CA TYR A 29 9.39 -5.93 2.04
C TYR A 29 9.38 -4.87 3.15
N PRO A 30 9.91 -5.18 4.35
CA PRO A 30 10.01 -4.20 5.43
C PRO A 30 11.25 -3.33 5.23
N ASN A 31 11.06 -2.05 4.90
CA ASN A 31 12.17 -1.10 4.77
C ASN A 31 12.56 -0.48 6.12
N ASP A 32 13.72 -0.85 6.63
CA ASP A 32 14.34 -0.21 7.80
C ASP A 32 15.11 1.04 7.38
N TRP A 33 14.44 2.19 7.47
CA TRP A 33 14.93 3.47 6.97
C TRP A 33 16.18 3.97 7.69
N LYS A 34 17.17 4.39 6.91
CA LYS A 34 18.35 5.13 7.34
C LYS A 34 18.35 6.53 6.71
N GLU A 35 19.12 7.43 7.31
CA GLU A 35 19.27 8.77 6.76
C GLU A 35 19.78 8.69 5.32
N LYS A 36 19.16 9.46 4.42
CA LYS A 36 19.43 9.51 2.97
C LYS A 36 19.00 8.29 2.15
N ASP A 37 18.26 7.35 2.72
CA ASP A 37 17.61 6.30 1.94
C ASP A 37 16.58 6.89 0.98
N LEU A 38 16.53 6.34 -0.24
CA LEU A 38 15.52 6.62 -1.25
C LEU A 38 14.84 5.31 -1.65
N VAL A 39 13.53 5.25 -1.48
CA VAL A 39 12.70 4.14 -1.93
C VAL A 39 11.84 4.61 -3.09
N ILE A 40 11.92 3.91 -4.22
CA ILE A 40 11.06 4.10 -5.39
C ILE A 40 10.25 2.83 -5.56
N PHE A 41 8.94 2.97 -5.75
CA PHE A 41 8.06 1.83 -5.96
C PHE A 41 7.04 2.10 -7.06
N HIS A 42 6.62 1.02 -7.72
CA HIS A 42 5.65 1.08 -8.82
C HIS A 42 4.23 0.96 -8.28
N ASN A 43 3.52 2.09 -8.13
CA ASN A 43 2.20 2.16 -7.48
C ASN A 43 1.16 1.17 -8.01
N ARG A 44 1.20 0.80 -9.30
CA ARG A 44 0.22 -0.13 -9.86
C ARG A 44 0.45 -1.59 -9.46
N SER A 45 1.60 -1.91 -8.87
CA SER A 45 2.00 -3.30 -8.58
C SER A 45 2.15 -3.59 -7.08
N VAL A 46 2.05 -2.57 -6.22
CA VAL A 46 2.32 -2.73 -4.79
C VAL A 46 1.27 -2.04 -3.93
N LEU A 47 1.08 -2.58 -2.73
CA LEU A 47 0.50 -1.86 -1.60
C LEU A 47 1.66 -1.38 -0.72
N HIS A 48 1.54 -0.20 -0.13
CA HIS A 48 2.52 0.30 0.84
C HIS A 48 1.80 0.91 2.04
N SER A 49 2.43 0.81 3.20
CA SER A 49 1.93 1.36 4.46
C SER A 49 3.10 1.77 5.34
N VAL A 50 2.94 2.87 6.06
CA VAL A 50 3.91 3.30 7.07
C VAL A 50 3.53 2.66 8.40
N VAL A 51 4.44 1.88 8.97
CA VAL A 51 4.30 1.31 10.31
C VAL A 51 4.98 2.20 11.34
N GLY A 52 4.50 2.15 12.59
CA GLY A 52 5.02 2.99 13.67
C GLY A 52 5.20 2.25 14.99
N ALA A 53 6.35 2.48 15.61
CA ALA A 53 6.54 2.58 17.05
C ALA A 53 7.60 3.66 17.27
N PHE A 54 7.18 4.93 17.28
CA PHE A 54 8.07 6.05 17.53
C PHE A 54 8.21 6.27 19.04
N THR A 55 9.40 6.62 19.50
CA THR A 55 9.58 7.16 20.85
C THR A 55 9.01 8.59 20.91
N SER A 56 8.68 9.07 22.11
CA SER A 56 8.04 10.38 22.31
C SER A 56 8.87 11.57 21.80
N ASP A 57 10.17 11.39 21.65
CA ASP A 57 11.16 12.39 21.23
C ASP A 57 11.57 12.26 19.75
N GLN A 58 11.08 11.24 19.03
CA GLN A 58 11.53 10.98 17.67
C GLN A 58 10.80 11.86 16.64
N VAL A 59 11.56 12.64 15.87
CA VAL A 59 11.08 13.43 14.72
C VAL A 59 11.52 12.77 13.42
N ARG A 60 10.61 12.62 12.45
CA ARG A 60 10.92 12.14 11.09
C ARG A 60 10.36 13.10 10.05
N ALA A 61 11.20 13.46 9.09
CA ALA A 61 10.83 14.26 7.92
C ALA A 61 11.09 13.44 6.65
N PHE A 62 10.09 13.39 5.77
CA PHE A 62 10.16 12.72 4.48
C PHE A 62 9.76 13.71 3.37
N HIS A 63 10.39 13.56 2.21
CA HIS A 63 10.00 14.28 1.00
C HIS A 63 9.54 13.24 -0.02
N GLN A 64 8.30 13.40 -0.51
CA GLN A 64 7.72 12.55 -1.54
C GLN A 64 7.55 13.35 -2.83
N ARG A 65 7.78 12.68 -3.97
CA ARG A 65 7.48 13.17 -5.31
C ARG A 65 6.82 12.07 -6.10
N ASP A 66 5.63 12.37 -6.63
CA ASP A 66 4.86 11.42 -7.42
C ASP A 66 5.02 11.72 -8.91
N LEU A 67 5.03 10.65 -9.72
CA LEU A 67 5.00 10.73 -11.17
C LEU A 67 3.58 10.42 -11.66
N ALA A 68 3.04 11.27 -12.53
CA ALA A 68 1.75 11.03 -13.15
C ALA A 68 1.78 9.75 -14.00
N ALA A 69 0.67 9.02 -13.99
CA ALA A 69 0.52 7.80 -14.77
C ALA A 69 0.49 8.10 -16.28
N SER A 70 0.99 7.17 -17.10
CA SER A 70 0.97 7.28 -18.57
C SER A 70 -0.38 6.92 -19.20
N ASP A 71 -1.25 6.25 -18.46
CA ASP A 71 -2.47 5.61 -18.94
C ASP A 71 -3.42 5.30 -17.78
N ASP A 72 -4.71 5.16 -18.12
CA ASP A 72 -5.76 4.71 -17.21
C ASP A 72 -5.74 3.19 -17.02
N PRO A 73 -6.19 2.67 -15.87
CA PRO A 73 -6.28 1.23 -15.66
C PRO A 73 -7.26 0.58 -16.65
N THR A 74 -6.85 -0.54 -17.24
CA THR A 74 -7.71 -1.37 -18.08
C THR A 74 -8.47 -2.37 -17.20
N GLY A 75 -9.77 -2.14 -16.99
CA GLY A 75 -10.62 -2.94 -16.11
C GLY A 75 -12.10 -2.85 -16.46
#